data_AF-A0A6J5U9U3-F1
#
_entry.id   AF-A0A6J5U9U3-F1
#
_cell.length_a   1.000
_cell.length_b   1.000
_cell.length_c   1.000
_cell.angle_alpha   90.00
_cell.angle_beta   90.00
_cell.angle_gamma   90.00
#
_symmetry.space_group_name_H-M   'P 1'
#
loop_
_entity.id
_entity.type
_entity.pdbx_description
1 polymer ?
#
loop_
_entity_poly.entity_id
_entity_poly.type
_entity_poly.pdbx_seq_one_letter_code
_entity_poly.pdbx_strand_id
1 'polypeptide(L)'
;MEALHTELNEKQLRWDENHAEIRRITQEITETGVREEQYWHQWSRIKWLSKGDANTAFFHQSTLAHRRQNCILRIKGDDGRWHVGEQAIRRVFEEHFKNLFTSEAQFINGDILDCVDSVISQTTNDNLL
;
A
#
# COMPACT_ATOMS: atom_id res chain seq x y z
N MET A 1 0.47 -21.48 0.46
CA MET A 1 1.70 -21.91 1.15
C MET A 1 1.50 -23.28 1.79
N GLU A 2 0.54 -23.45 2.71
CA GLU A 2 0.28 -24.74 3.39
C GLU A 2 -0.03 -25.92 2.44
N ALA A 3 -0.80 -25.68 1.38
CA ALA A 3 -1.12 -26.70 0.37
C ALA A 3 0.12 -27.18 -0.41
N LEU A 4 1.01 -26.27 -0.84
CA LEU A 4 2.25 -26.60 -1.55
C LEU A 4 3.25 -27.35 -0.67
N HIS A 5 3.33 -27.01 0.63
CA HIS A 5 4.14 -27.75 1.59
C HIS A 5 3.62 -29.16 1.84
N THR A 6 2.30 -29.32 1.89
CA THR A 6 1.65 -30.64 2.03
C THR A 6 1.90 -31.50 0.79
N GLU A 7 1.73 -30.93 -0.39
CA GLU A 7 2.01 -31.60 -1.67
C GLU A 7 3.49 -31.98 -1.82
N LEU A 8 4.41 -31.11 -1.41
CA LEU A 8 5.85 -31.40 -1.40
C LEU A 8 6.16 -32.60 -0.48
N ASN A 9 5.60 -32.64 0.72
CA ASN A 9 5.81 -33.73 1.68
C ASN A 9 5.31 -35.07 1.13
N GLU A 10 4.16 -35.09 0.45
CA GLU A 10 3.62 -36.29 -0.19
C GLU A 10 4.52 -36.80 -1.32
N LYS A 11 5.03 -35.89 -2.16
CA LYS A 11 5.91 -36.24 -3.28
C LYS A 11 7.28 -36.72 -2.83
N GLN A 12 7.79 -36.22 -1.70
CA GLN A 12 9.06 -36.64 -1.11
C GLN A 12 9.07 -38.10 -0.61
N LEU A 13 7.90 -38.71 -0.35
CA LEU A 13 7.81 -40.13 0.02
C LEU A 13 8.28 -41.09 -1.08
N ARG A 14 8.25 -40.65 -2.35
CA ARG A 14 8.79 -41.40 -3.51
C ARG A 14 9.70 -40.50 -4.31
N TRP A 15 10.87 -40.22 -3.74
CA TRP A 15 11.82 -39.24 -4.24
C TRP A 15 12.31 -39.57 -5.66
N ASP A 16 12.61 -40.84 -5.95
CA ASP A 16 13.14 -41.29 -7.25
C ASP A 16 12.17 -41.04 -8.42
N GLU A 17 10.87 -41.25 -8.19
CA GLU A 17 9.81 -41.09 -9.21
C GLU A 17 9.39 -39.63 -9.40
N ASN A 18 9.53 -38.80 -8.36
CA ASN A 18 8.99 -37.45 -8.32
C ASN A 18 10.06 -36.36 -8.32
N HIS A 19 11.32 -36.69 -8.59
CA HIS A 19 12.45 -35.76 -8.44
C HIS A 19 12.29 -34.44 -9.21
N ALA A 20 11.71 -34.48 -10.42
CA ALA A 20 11.40 -33.28 -11.20
C ALA A 20 10.32 -32.40 -10.53
N GLU A 21 9.26 -33.03 -10.04
CA GLU A 21 8.13 -32.34 -9.40
C GLU A 21 8.51 -31.76 -8.05
N ILE A 22 9.30 -32.50 -7.26
CA ILE A 22 9.86 -32.02 -5.98
C ILE A 22 10.67 -30.75 -6.21
N ARG A 23 11.52 -30.71 -7.25
CA ARG A 23 12.30 -29.50 -7.58
C ARG A 23 11.39 -28.34 -7.99
N ARG A 24 10.37 -28.60 -8.82
CA ARG A 24 9.40 -27.58 -9.25
C ARG A 24 8.67 -26.95 -8.05
N ILE A 25 8.10 -27.79 -7.19
CA ILE A 25 7.34 -27.33 -6.01
C ILE A 25 8.27 -26.61 -5.02
N THR A 26 9.49 -27.12 -4.81
CA THR A 26 10.48 -26.47 -3.94
C THR A 26 10.83 -25.09 -4.47
N GLN A 27 11.06 -24.95 -5.78
CA GLN A 27 11.34 -23.67 -6.41
C GLN A 27 10.15 -22.70 -6.24
N GLU A 28 8.92 -23.16 -6.48
CA GLU A 28 7.71 -22.35 -6.34
C GLU A 28 7.49 -21.85 -4.90
N ILE A 29 7.76 -22.70 -3.90
CA ILE A 29 7.74 -22.32 -2.48
C ILE A 29 8.80 -21.24 -2.20
N THR A 30 10.02 -21.44 -2.70
CA THR A 30 11.14 -20.51 -2.48
C THR A 30 10.84 -19.15 -3.08
N GLU A 31 10.37 -19.09 -4.33
CA GLU A 31 10.00 -17.86 -5.03
C GLU A 31 8.83 -17.13 -4.38
N THR A 32 7.85 -17.88 -3.86
CA THR A 32 6.71 -17.30 -3.15
C THR A 32 7.16 -16.73 -1.80
N GLY A 33 8.03 -17.43 -1.07
CA GLY A 33 8.61 -16.96 0.18
C GLY A 33 9.40 -15.66 0.01
N VAL A 34 10.25 -15.56 -1.01
CA VAL A 34 11.01 -14.34 -1.31
C VAL A 34 10.10 -13.14 -1.61
N ARG A 35 9.03 -13.35 -2.39
CA ARG A 35 8.06 -12.29 -2.69
C ARG A 35 7.32 -11.82 -1.44
N GLU A 36 6.92 -12.76 -0.59
CA GLU A 36 6.26 -12.44 0.66
C GLU A 36 7.19 -11.68 1.63
N GLU A 37 8.45 -12.10 1.72
CA GLU A 37 9.49 -11.40 2.48
C GLU A 37 9.67 -9.96 2.00
N GLN A 38 9.83 -9.75 0.70
CA GLN A 38 9.97 -8.41 0.12
C GLN A 38 8.75 -7.53 0.40
N TYR A 39 7.55 -8.09 0.30
CA TYR A 39 6.31 -7.41 0.64
C TYR A 39 6.31 -6.97 2.11
N TRP A 40 6.58 -7.88 3.05
CA TRP A 40 6.61 -7.54 4.46
C TRP A 40 7.74 -6.59 4.83
N HIS A 41 8.90 -6.68 4.19
CA HIS A 41 10.00 -5.73 4.36
C HIS A 41 9.55 -4.30 4.03
N GLN A 42 8.96 -4.10 2.84
CA GLN A 42 8.46 -2.79 2.42
C GLN A 42 7.41 -2.25 3.40
N TRP A 43 6.50 -3.11 3.86
CA TRP A 43 5.40 -2.72 4.74
C TRP A 43 5.81 -2.48 6.19
N SER A 44 6.83 -3.19 6.69
CA SER A 44 7.26 -3.09 8.08
C SER A 44 7.93 -1.75 8.42
N ARG A 45 8.47 -1.02 7.43
CA ARG A 45 9.24 0.22 7.62
C ARG A 45 10.44 0.09 8.59
N ILE A 46 10.90 -1.13 8.89
CA ILE A 46 11.98 -1.41 9.85
C ILE A 46 13.34 -1.43 9.13
N LYS A 47 14.25 -0.51 9.51
CA LYS A 47 15.64 -0.41 8.98
C LYS A 47 16.60 -1.52 9.45
N TRP A 48 16.12 -2.62 10.03
CA TRP A 48 16.93 -3.53 10.88
C TRP A 48 17.25 -4.90 10.24
N LEU A 49 17.21 -5.03 8.91
CA LEU A 49 17.60 -6.26 8.20
C LEU A 49 19.10 -6.60 8.24
N SER A 50 19.92 -5.80 8.91
CA SER A 50 21.38 -6.00 8.95
C SER A 50 21.82 -7.26 9.72
N LYS A 51 20.97 -7.91 10.55
CA LYS A 51 21.44 -8.91 11.54
C LYS A 51 20.66 -10.25 11.63
N GLY A 52 19.84 -10.63 10.65
CA GLY A 52 19.36 -12.02 10.51
C GLY A 52 17.85 -12.26 10.65
N ASP A 53 17.51 -13.55 10.65
CA ASP A 53 16.46 -14.25 9.88
C ASP A 53 15.12 -13.55 9.56
N ALA A 54 14.72 -13.70 8.30
CA ALA A 54 13.72 -12.92 7.56
C ALA A 54 12.27 -13.40 7.72
N ASN A 55 11.97 -14.18 8.76
CA ASN A 55 10.62 -14.68 8.98
C ASN A 55 10.25 -14.84 10.46
N THR A 56 10.81 -14.01 11.33
CA THR A 56 10.49 -14.11 12.77
C THR A 56 9.02 -13.73 13.02
N ALA A 57 8.36 -14.50 13.90
CA ALA A 57 7.03 -14.19 14.42
C ALA A 57 6.90 -12.72 14.89
N PHE A 58 8.02 -12.10 15.28
CA PHE A 58 8.12 -10.69 15.60
C PHE A 58 7.68 -9.76 14.44
N PHE A 59 8.11 -9.98 13.19
CA PHE A 59 7.71 -9.15 12.05
C PHE A 59 6.23 -9.30 11.73
N HIS A 60 5.72 -10.53 11.83
CA HIS A 60 4.29 -10.82 11.67
C HIS A 60 3.48 -10.09 12.75
N GLN A 61 3.88 -10.20 14.02
CA GLN A 61 3.22 -9.51 15.12
C GLN A 61 3.31 -7.99 15.01
N SER A 62 4.48 -7.45 14.63
CA SER A 62 4.66 -6.01 14.42
C SER A 62 3.75 -5.50 13.29
N THR A 63 3.69 -6.22 12.17
CA THR A 63 2.81 -5.82 11.07
C THR A 63 1.33 -5.94 11.43
N LEU A 64 0.94 -6.98 12.16
CA LEU A 64 -0.43 -7.11 12.68
C LEU A 64 -0.77 -5.97 13.66
N ALA A 65 0.16 -5.58 14.52
CA ALA A 65 -0.01 -4.44 15.42
C ALA A 65 -0.21 -3.13 14.65
N HIS A 66 0.63 -2.87 13.63
CA HIS A 66 0.49 -1.72 12.76
C HIS A 66 -0.83 -1.75 11.98
N ARG A 67 -1.24 -2.90 11.43
CA ARG A 67 -2.54 -3.07 10.76
C ARG A 67 -3.69 -2.77 11.71
N ARG A 68 -3.61 -3.21 12.97
CA ARG A 68 -4.64 -2.94 13.99
C ARG A 68 -4.71 -1.46 14.34
N GLN A 69 -3.57 -0.77 14.45
CA GLN A 69 -3.50 0.66 14.73
C GLN A 69 -4.01 1.52 13.56
N ASN A 70 -3.71 1.12 12.33
CA ASN A 70 -4.08 1.85 11.12
C ASN A 70 -5.47 1.47 10.59
N CYS A 71 -6.14 0.50 11.20
CA CYS A 71 -7.49 0.13 10.83
C CYS A 71 -8.48 1.24 11.21
N ILE A 72 -9.14 1.81 10.21
CA ILE A 72 -10.22 2.77 10.42
C ILE A 72 -11.47 1.98 10.81
N LEU A 73 -11.82 1.99 12.10
CA LEU A 73 -13.01 1.28 12.62
C LEU A 73 -14.31 1.99 12.26
N ARG A 74 -14.26 3.32 12.21
CA ARG A 74 -15.38 4.18 11.86
C ARG A 74 -14.89 5.50 11.27
N ILE A 75 -15.68 6.08 10.39
CA ILE A 75 -15.43 7.41 9.82
C ILE A 75 -16.67 8.28 9.99
N LYS A 76 -16.48 9.57 10.17
CA LYS A 76 -17.59 10.53 10.22
C LYS A 76 -17.74 11.15 8.83
N GLY A 77 -18.91 11.03 8.23
CA GLY A 77 -19.23 11.65 6.95
C GLY A 77 -19.50 13.15 7.07
N ASP A 78 -19.62 13.82 5.93
CA ASP A 78 -19.90 15.27 5.85
C ASP A 78 -21.29 15.62 6.41
N ASP A 79 -22.22 14.66 6.40
CA ASP A 79 -23.55 14.76 7.04
C ASP A 79 -23.49 14.66 8.58
N GLY A 80 -22.29 14.47 9.14
CA GLY A 80 -22.02 14.34 10.55
C GLY A 80 -22.32 12.96 11.15
N ARG A 81 -22.70 11.96 10.34
CA ARG A 81 -23.00 10.60 10.81
C ARG A 81 -21.75 9.72 10.87
N TRP A 82 -21.73 8.79 11.81
CA TRP A 82 -20.67 7.79 11.91
C TRP A 82 -21.01 6.57 11.05
N HIS A 83 -20.11 6.22 10.15
CA HIS A 83 -20.16 5.03 9.32
C HIS A 83 -19.22 3.97 9.87
N VAL A 84 -19.73 2.75 10.02
CA VAL A 84 -19.00 1.59 10.54
C VAL A 84 -19.06 0.47 9.50
N GLY A 85 -17.97 -0.27 9.37
CA GLY A 85 -17.86 -1.37 8.43
C GLY A 85 -17.19 -0.96 7.12
N GLU A 86 -16.41 -1.89 6.57
CA GLU A 86 -15.50 -1.66 5.46
C GLU A 86 -16.17 -1.02 4.23
N GLN A 87 -17.33 -1.55 3.82
CA GLN A 87 -18.06 -1.04 2.66
C GLN A 87 -18.57 0.40 2.86
N ALA A 88 -19.06 0.72 4.06
CA ALA A 88 -19.57 2.05 4.37
C ALA A 88 -18.42 3.07 4.44
N ILE A 89 -17.33 2.72 5.11
CA ILE A 89 -16.11 3.54 5.18
C ILE A 89 -15.55 3.79 3.78
N ARG A 90 -15.45 2.73 2.95
CA ARG A 90 -14.97 2.83 1.57
C ARG A 90 -15.80 3.81 0.74
N ARG A 91 -17.13 3.75 0.83
CA ARG A 91 -18.02 4.67 0.11
C ARG A 91 -17.77 6.13 0.50
N VAL A 92 -17.64 6.42 1.80
CA VAL A 92 -17.36 7.77 2.30
C VAL A 92 -16.02 8.28 1.74
N PHE A 93 -14.99 7.44 1.73
CA PHE A 93 -13.69 7.78 1.14
C PHE A 93 -13.78 8.06 -0.36
N GLU A 94 -14.43 7.16 -1.11
CA GLU A 94 -14.60 7.31 -2.56
C GLU A 94 -15.36 8.59 -2.91
N GLU A 95 -16.46 8.87 -2.21
CA GLU A 95 -17.26 10.09 -2.42
C GLU A 95 -16.48 11.35 -2.07
N HIS A 96 -15.80 11.37 -0.92
CA HIS A 96 -15.00 12.51 -0.48
C HIS A 96 -13.90 12.86 -1.50
N PHE A 97 -13.08 11.87 -1.90
CA PHE A 97 -11.99 12.12 -2.84
C PHE A 97 -12.47 12.38 -4.26
N LYS A 98 -13.57 11.74 -4.69
CA LYS A 98 -14.21 12.08 -5.95
C LYS A 98 -14.61 13.56 -5.94
N ASN A 99 -15.28 14.04 -4.90
CA ASN A 99 -15.67 15.45 -4.80
C ASN A 99 -14.44 16.37 -4.74
N LEU A 100 -13.42 16.01 -3.95
CA LEU A 100 -12.17 16.78 -3.83
C LEU A 100 -11.47 16.98 -5.19
N PHE A 101 -11.40 15.92 -5.99
CA PHE A 101 -10.71 15.94 -7.30
C PHE A 101 -11.64 16.29 -8.48
N THR A 102 -12.94 16.43 -8.25
CA THR A 102 -13.93 16.91 -9.25
C THR A 102 -14.34 18.36 -9.00
N SER A 103 -13.86 19.00 -7.93
CA SER A 103 -14.08 20.43 -7.71
C SER A 103 -13.50 21.20 -8.89
N GLU A 104 -14.39 21.81 -9.69
CA GLU A 104 -14.03 22.76 -10.72
C GLU A 104 -13.22 23.91 -10.12
N ALA A 105 -12.39 24.51 -10.97
CA ALA A 105 -11.57 25.68 -10.65
C ALA A 105 -12.41 26.69 -9.88
N GLN A 106 -12.19 26.79 -8.57
CA GLN A 106 -12.67 27.93 -7.81
C GLN A 106 -12.08 29.14 -8.52
N PHE A 107 -12.95 30.01 -9.03
CA PHE A 107 -12.55 31.28 -9.60
C PHE A 107 -11.64 31.92 -8.54
N ILE A 108 -10.33 31.95 -8.80
CA ILE A 108 -9.41 32.69 -7.96
C ILE A 108 -9.89 34.12 -8.15
N ASN A 109 -10.56 34.67 -7.14
CA ASN A 109 -10.97 36.05 -7.19
C ASN A 109 -9.70 36.88 -7.37
N GLY A 110 -9.57 37.58 -8.51
CA GLY A 110 -8.36 38.31 -8.88
C GLY A 110 -7.92 39.28 -7.80
N ASP A 111 -8.87 39.77 -7.00
CA ASP A 111 -8.67 40.61 -5.82
C ASP A 111 -7.64 40.02 -4.81
N ILE A 112 -7.50 38.69 -4.73
CA ILE A 112 -6.50 38.06 -3.84
C ILE A 112 -5.06 38.25 -4.34
N LEU A 113 -4.89 38.57 -5.62
CA LEU A 113 -3.60 38.84 -6.25
C LEU A 113 -3.24 40.32 -6.20
N ASP A 114 -4.16 41.21 -5.80
CA ASP A 114 -3.91 42.65 -5.69
C ASP A 114 -2.87 43.01 -4.62
N CYS A 115 -2.65 42.12 -3.65
CA CYS A 115 -1.61 42.27 -2.63
C CYS A 115 -0.27 41.62 -3.02
N VAL A 116 -0.17 41.05 -4.22
CA VAL A 116 1.08 40.52 -4.76
C VAL A 116 1.66 41.56 -5.72
N ASP A 117 2.78 42.17 -5.32
CA ASP A 117 3.49 43.10 -6.21
C ASP A 117 3.91 42.38 -7.49
N SER A 118 3.55 42.93 -8.64
CA SER A 118 3.95 42.37 -9.93
C SER A 118 5.46 42.53 -10.13
N VAL A 119 6.20 41.43 -10.02
CA VAL A 119 7.66 41.40 -10.20
C VAL A 119 8.05 41.26 -11.67
N ILE A 120 7.16 40.70 -12.50
CA ILE A 120 7.43 40.47 -13.93
C ILE A 120 6.87 41.65 -14.72
N SER A 121 7.78 42.44 -15.30
CA SER A 121 7.40 43.55 -16.17
C SER A 121 6.88 43.02 -17.52
N GLN A 122 6.00 43.78 -18.18
CA GLN A 122 5.48 43.42 -19.50
C GLN A 122 6.63 43.20 -20.51
N THR A 123 7.69 44.00 -20.41
CA THR A 123 8.92 43.84 -21.19
C THR A 123 9.59 42.48 -20.96
N THR A 124 9.57 41.94 -19.74
CA THR A 124 10.12 40.60 -19.45
C THR A 124 9.26 39.50 -20.09
N ASN A 125 7.94 39.66 -20.14
CA ASN A 125 7.02 38.73 -20.81
C ASN A 125 7.16 38.77 -22.34
N ASP A 126 7.28 39.96 -22.91
CA ASP A 126 7.37 40.15 -24.36
C ASP A 126 8.68 39.58 -24.95
N ASN A 127 9.70 39.35 -24.12
CA ASN A 127 10.98 38.72 -24.50
C ASN A 127 10.94 37.17 -24.44
N LEU A 128 9.82 36.56 -24.04
CA LEU A 128 9.65 35.09 -23.93
C LEU A 128 8.83 34.49 -25.10
N LEU A 129 8.39 35.32 -26.06
CA LEU A 129 7.77 34.94 -27.34
C LEU A 129 8.70 35.25 -28.51
#